data_AF-W9K2H0-F1
#
_entry.id   AF-W9K2H0-F1
#
_cell.length_a   1.000
_cell.length_b   1.000
_cell.length_c   1.000
_cell.angle_alpha   90.00
_cell.angle_beta   90.00
_cell.angle_gamma   90.00
#
_symmetry.space_group_name_H-M   'P 1'
#
loop_
_entity.id
_entity.type
_entity.pdbx_description
1 polymer ?
#
loop_
_entity_poly.entity_id
_entity_poly.type
_entity_poly.pdbx_seq_one_letter_code
_entity_poly.pdbx_strand_id
1 'polypeptide(L)'
;MHEDCSHPRLYRVLYCSVHILSHTVSGSTKACKPEHQGFVSQQLQTPGNWKIDKSSNFEPFLNRQKLSAKSRFFALDIEGYISRKPSVVEQAAAVSIDSINGEDGKILFNVNIKGPSVDQGSKQYPTAANQDFATNLLKFGTQDYWQYNKETLSGERVDLMRAVAIIQDSGITCQDYVVVWHKNYADVRALRHLFSRTGIQDILPPDDHVIRLNYLFRHNLNIPKGMMCSLELLFSIVFPLHPLRFTHHDALIDSRKTVLMALFAEKLCKGEYTTTIRGLGL
;
A
#
# COMPACT_ATOMS: atom_id res chain seq x y z
N MET A 1 23.08 12.50 -26.54
CA MET A 1 22.94 13.87 -26.03
C MET A 1 21.62 14.40 -26.55
N HIS A 2 20.67 14.72 -25.68
CA HIS A 2 19.51 15.54 -26.01
C HIS A 2 19.25 16.46 -24.81
N GLU A 3 19.24 17.75 -25.10
CA GLU A 3 19.15 18.88 -24.18
C GLU A 3 17.77 19.00 -23.51
N ASP A 4 17.81 19.43 -22.25
CA ASP A 4 16.81 20.17 -21.49
C ASP A 4 15.32 19.79 -21.66
N CYS A 5 14.90 18.80 -20.87
CA CYS A 5 13.48 18.66 -20.50
C CYS A 5 13.21 19.45 -19.21
N SER A 6 12.53 20.59 -19.34
CA SER A 6 12.29 21.59 -18.30
C SER A 6 11.20 21.26 -17.27
N HIS A 7 10.85 19.99 -17.09
CA HIS A 7 9.66 19.59 -16.30
C HIS A 7 10.06 19.03 -14.92
N PRO A 8 9.26 19.27 -13.86
CA PRO A 8 9.59 18.87 -12.49
C PRO A 8 9.82 17.36 -12.41
N ARG A 9 10.89 16.98 -11.70
CA ARG A 9 11.27 15.58 -11.48
C ARG A 9 10.18 14.88 -10.66
N LEU A 10 9.55 13.85 -11.22
CA LEU A 10 8.69 12.95 -10.46
C LEU A 10 9.58 11.92 -9.73
N TYR A 11 9.57 11.98 -8.39
CA TYR A 11 10.13 10.98 -7.49
C TYR A 11 11.46 10.35 -7.92
N ARG A 12 12.59 11.08 -7.77
CA ARG A 12 13.97 10.55 -7.91
C ARG A 12 14.28 9.74 -9.20
N VAL A 13 13.42 9.75 -10.21
CA VAL A 13 13.70 9.20 -11.54
C VAL A 13 14.19 10.34 -12.44
N LEU A 14 15.26 10.10 -13.20
CA LEU A 14 15.90 11.07 -14.11
C LEU A 14 15.07 11.40 -15.36
N TYR A 15 13.81 10.95 -15.47
CA TYR A 15 13.05 10.98 -16.72
C TYR A 15 11.73 11.76 -16.59
N CYS A 16 11.34 12.42 -17.68
CA CYS A 16 10.11 13.21 -17.74
C CYS A 16 8.86 12.33 -17.87
N SER A 17 7.71 12.88 -17.51
CA SER A 17 6.40 12.22 -17.51
C SER A 17 6.02 11.57 -18.85
N VAL A 18 6.47 12.12 -19.98
CA VAL A 18 6.24 11.56 -21.33
C VAL A 18 6.96 10.23 -21.55
N HIS A 19 8.19 10.09 -21.03
CA HIS A 19 8.95 8.83 -21.14
C HIS A 19 8.39 7.72 -20.25
N ILE A 20 7.82 8.07 -19.09
CA ILE A 20 7.12 7.09 -18.25
C ILE A 20 5.85 6.62 -18.95
N LEU A 21 5.12 7.52 -19.62
CA LEU A 21 3.86 7.22 -20.31
C LEU A 21 4.02 6.34 -21.56
N SER A 22 5.11 6.45 -22.33
CA SER A 22 5.29 5.61 -23.53
C SER A 22 5.62 4.14 -23.20
N HIS A 23 6.13 3.87 -22.00
CA HIS A 23 6.53 2.53 -21.56
C HIS A 23 5.59 1.88 -20.53
N THR A 24 4.74 2.65 -19.84
CA THR A 24 3.77 2.10 -18.85
C THR A 24 2.55 1.45 -19.47
N VAL A 25 2.31 1.62 -20.78
CA VAL A 25 1.15 1.02 -21.48
C VAL A 25 1.29 -0.51 -21.64
N SER A 26 2.49 -1.10 -21.47
CA SER A 26 2.70 -2.55 -21.65
C SER A 26 2.95 -3.33 -20.35
N GLY A 27 2.99 -2.67 -19.20
CA GLY A 27 3.20 -3.31 -17.90
C GLY A 27 1.92 -3.91 -17.33
N SER A 28 1.22 -4.78 -18.06
CA SER A 28 0.10 -5.53 -17.47
C SER A 28 0.66 -6.49 -16.42
N THR A 29 0.62 -6.09 -15.14
CA THR A 29 0.64 -7.07 -14.07
C THR A 29 -0.51 -8.05 -14.34
N LYS A 30 -0.39 -9.34 -13.99
CA LYS A 30 -1.47 -10.34 -14.19
C LYS A 30 -2.82 -9.90 -13.60
N ALA A 31 -2.84 -8.90 -12.72
CA ALA A 31 -4.01 -8.31 -12.10
C ALA A 31 -4.72 -7.25 -12.97
N CYS A 32 -4.00 -6.54 -13.84
CA CYS A 32 -4.48 -5.36 -14.59
C CYS A 32 -4.80 -5.67 -16.06
N LYS A 33 -5.47 -6.80 -16.33
CA LYS A 33 -5.91 -7.12 -17.68
C LYS A 33 -7.06 -6.18 -18.13
N PRO A 34 -7.15 -5.80 -19.42
CA PRO A 34 -8.20 -4.90 -19.91
C PRO A 34 -9.62 -5.38 -19.58
N GLU A 35 -9.88 -6.69 -19.62
CA GLU A 35 -11.17 -7.27 -19.27
C GLU A 35 -11.53 -7.09 -17.79
N HIS A 36 -10.55 -7.13 -16.88
CA HIS A 36 -10.76 -6.87 -15.47
C HIS A 36 -11.03 -5.38 -15.22
N GLN A 37 -10.32 -4.51 -15.93
CA GLN A 37 -10.52 -3.06 -15.85
C GLN A 37 -11.92 -2.66 -16.32
N GLY A 38 -12.36 -3.23 -17.46
CA GLY A 38 -13.71 -3.02 -18.00
C GLY A 38 -14.80 -3.49 -17.02
N PHE A 39 -14.64 -4.69 -16.46
CA PHE A 39 -15.57 -5.23 -15.46
C PHE A 39 -15.72 -4.30 -14.25
N VAL A 40 -14.60 -3.95 -13.60
CA VAL A 40 -14.61 -3.10 -12.40
C VAL A 40 -15.17 -1.71 -12.72
N SER A 41 -14.80 -1.12 -13.85
CA SER A 41 -15.29 0.18 -14.28
C SER A 41 -16.80 0.21 -14.43
N GLN A 42 -17.38 -0.87 -15.00
CA GLN A 42 -18.84 -1.00 -15.15
C GLN A 42 -19.53 -1.09 -13.79
N GLN A 43 -18.98 -1.88 -12.85
CA GLN A 43 -19.58 -2.02 -11.51
C GLN A 43 -19.56 -0.70 -10.72
N LEU A 44 -18.51 0.10 -10.87
CA LEU A 44 -18.39 1.42 -10.25
C LEU A 44 -19.36 2.48 -10.82
N GLN A 45 -20.08 2.21 -11.92
CA GLN A 45 -21.09 3.14 -12.45
C GLN A 45 -22.44 3.04 -11.70
N THR A 46 -22.62 2.03 -10.84
CA THR A 46 -23.86 1.86 -10.07
C THR A 46 -23.85 2.73 -8.79
N PRO A 47 -25.00 3.29 -8.35
CA PRO A 47 -25.06 4.18 -7.20
C PRO A 47 -24.52 3.58 -5.90
N GLY A 48 -23.80 4.39 -5.12
CA GLY A 48 -23.08 4.00 -3.90
C GLY A 48 -23.96 3.79 -2.68
N ASN A 49 -24.74 2.71 -2.66
CA ASN A 49 -25.30 2.19 -1.41
C ASN A 49 -24.55 0.90 -1.02
N TRP A 50 -23.23 1.03 -0.89
CA TRP A 50 -22.38 -0.11 -0.55
C TRP A 50 -22.79 -0.66 0.80
N LYS A 51 -23.05 -1.97 0.83
CA LYS A 51 -23.41 -2.68 2.05
C LYS A 51 -22.15 -3.06 2.79
N ILE A 52 -22.16 -2.81 4.10
CA ILE A 52 -21.10 -3.27 4.98
C ILE A 52 -21.20 -4.79 5.07
N ASP A 53 -20.10 -5.46 4.73
CA ASP A 53 -19.95 -6.89 4.95
C ASP A 53 -19.26 -7.13 6.30
N LYS A 54 -19.77 -8.08 7.08
CA LYS A 54 -19.20 -8.47 8.38
C LYS A 54 -17.73 -8.89 8.24
N SER A 55 -17.35 -9.49 7.12
CA SER A 55 -15.95 -9.90 6.89
C SER A 55 -15.01 -8.70 6.72
N SER A 56 -15.51 -7.56 6.24
CA SER A 56 -14.69 -6.34 6.13
C SER A 56 -14.39 -5.67 7.47
N ASN A 57 -15.25 -5.86 8.48
CA ASN A 57 -15.20 -5.11 9.74
C ASN A 57 -15.16 -3.58 9.52
N PHE A 58 -15.83 -3.06 8.48
CA PHE A 58 -15.75 -1.65 8.10
C PHE A 58 -16.68 -0.74 8.93
N GLU A 59 -17.64 -1.32 9.65
CA GLU A 59 -18.64 -0.59 10.44
C GLU A 59 -18.03 0.38 11.47
N PRO A 60 -17.00 0.01 12.26
CA PRO A 60 -16.38 0.94 13.19
C PRO A 60 -15.78 2.17 12.49
N PHE A 61 -15.18 1.99 11.31
CA PHE A 61 -14.63 3.09 10.53
C PHE A 61 -15.72 4.01 9.99
N LEU A 62 -16.78 3.44 9.40
CA LEU A 62 -17.89 4.20 8.81
C LEU A 62 -18.60 5.07 9.85
N ASN A 63 -18.84 4.50 11.04
CA ASN A 63 -19.57 5.17 12.12
C ASN A 63 -18.65 5.99 13.03
N ARG A 64 -17.34 6.06 12.73
CA ARG A 64 -16.30 6.63 13.61
C ARG A 64 -16.36 6.08 15.05
N GLN A 65 -16.77 4.81 15.18
CA GLN A 65 -16.86 4.14 16.46
C GLN A 65 -15.47 3.73 16.91
N LYS A 66 -14.96 4.46 17.89
CA LYS A 66 -13.64 4.30 18.49
C LYS A 66 -13.79 3.75 19.91
N LEU A 67 -12.87 2.89 20.33
CA LEU A 67 -12.89 2.31 21.69
C LEU A 67 -12.58 3.35 22.76
N SER A 68 -11.78 4.36 22.43
CA SER A 68 -11.54 5.53 23.26
C SER A 68 -11.38 6.79 22.41
N ALA A 69 -11.46 7.96 23.04
CA ALA A 69 -11.17 9.24 22.37
C ALA A 69 -9.74 9.32 21.80
N LYS A 70 -8.83 8.45 22.25
CA LYS A 70 -7.44 8.38 21.78
C LYS A 70 -7.23 7.36 20.66
N SER A 71 -8.18 6.43 20.45
CA SER A 71 -8.10 5.46 19.37
C SER A 71 -8.07 6.16 18.02
N ARG A 72 -7.28 5.63 17.09
CA ARG A 72 -7.17 6.14 15.73
C ARG A 72 -7.43 5.08 14.68
N PHE A 73 -7.75 5.55 13.47
CA PHE A 73 -7.71 4.73 12.26
C PHE A 73 -6.41 5.01 11.50
N PHE A 74 -5.73 3.96 11.08
CA PHE A 74 -4.55 4.05 10.23
C PHE A 74 -4.50 2.92 9.21
N ALA A 75 -3.93 3.18 8.04
CA ALA A 75 -3.61 2.14 7.08
C ALA A 75 -2.22 1.55 7.38
N LEU A 76 -2.07 0.25 7.19
CA LEU A 76 -0.81 -0.47 7.34
C LEU A 76 -0.60 -1.40 6.15
N ASP A 77 0.63 -1.45 5.67
CA ASP A 77 1.10 -2.48 4.75
C ASP A 77 2.52 -2.94 5.12
N ILE A 78 2.92 -4.11 4.63
CA ILE A 78 4.27 -4.65 4.81
C ILE A 78 4.81 -5.25 3.52
N GLU A 79 6.12 -5.18 3.35
CA GLU A 79 6.83 -5.89 2.27
C GLU A 79 7.75 -6.97 2.83
N GLY A 80 7.87 -8.07 2.09
CA GLY A 80 8.74 -9.19 2.41
C GLY A 80 8.19 -10.55 1.96
N TYR A 81 8.65 -11.61 2.61
CA TYR A 81 8.29 -12.99 2.26
C TYR A 81 7.28 -13.56 3.27
N ILE A 82 6.03 -13.13 3.16
CA ILE A 82 4.98 -13.47 4.13
C ILE A 82 4.56 -14.95 4.08
N SER A 83 4.70 -15.58 2.91
CA SER A 83 4.42 -17.02 2.72
C SER A 83 5.44 -17.96 3.36
N ARG A 84 6.61 -17.45 3.77
CA ARG A 84 7.63 -18.26 4.47
C ARG A 84 7.18 -18.59 5.89
N LYS A 85 7.76 -19.66 6.45
CA LYS A 85 7.59 -20.06 7.85
C LYS A 85 8.96 -20.11 8.54
N PRO A 86 9.28 -19.15 9.42
CA PRO A 86 8.46 -17.98 9.78
C PRO A 86 8.39 -16.94 8.65
N SER A 87 7.35 -16.10 8.67
CA SER A 87 7.23 -14.96 7.75
C SER A 87 8.41 -14.02 7.93
N VAL A 88 8.88 -13.44 6.83
CA VAL A 88 9.95 -12.43 6.83
C VAL A 88 9.33 -11.10 6.49
N VAL A 89 9.40 -10.14 7.43
CA VAL A 89 9.01 -8.75 7.19
C VAL A 89 10.28 -7.95 6.99
N GLU A 90 10.36 -7.22 5.89
CA GLU A 90 11.52 -6.44 5.53
C GLU A 90 11.23 -4.94 5.43
N GLN A 91 9.97 -4.55 5.19
CA GLN A 91 9.48 -3.18 5.34
C GLN A 91 8.12 -3.19 6.03
N ALA A 92 7.86 -2.16 6.82
CA ALA A 92 6.53 -1.87 7.34
C ALA A 92 6.31 -0.35 7.37
N ALA A 93 5.12 0.08 6.97
CA ALA A 93 4.73 1.48 7.05
C ALA A 93 3.28 1.62 7.48
N ALA A 94 3.00 2.71 8.20
CA ALA A 94 1.65 3.07 8.60
C ALA A 94 1.37 4.54 8.36
N VAL A 95 0.16 4.84 7.88
CA VAL A 95 -0.31 6.20 7.59
C VAL A 95 -1.63 6.44 8.31
N SER A 96 -1.72 7.52 9.07
CA SER A 96 -2.94 7.92 9.77
C SER A 96 -4.02 8.30 8.77
N ILE A 97 -5.24 7.81 9.01
CA ILE A 97 -6.44 8.21 8.26
C ILE A 97 -7.12 9.41 8.93
N ASP A 98 -6.97 9.57 10.26
CA ASP A 98 -7.66 10.63 11.02
C ASP A 98 -7.07 12.04 10.82
N SER A 99 -5.87 12.17 10.25
CA SER A 99 -5.12 13.44 10.16
C SER A 99 -4.99 13.97 8.72
N ILE A 100 -6.06 13.93 7.93
CA ILE A 100 -6.02 14.39 6.54
C ILE A 100 -6.16 15.91 6.49
N ASN A 101 -5.02 16.60 6.58
CA ASN A 101 -4.85 17.92 6.00
C ASN A 101 -4.00 17.75 4.73
N GLY A 102 -4.61 17.27 3.63
CA GLY A 102 -3.96 17.05 2.32
C GLY A 102 -3.73 15.58 1.92
N GLU A 103 -3.39 15.37 0.64
CA GLU A 103 -3.31 14.08 -0.09
C GLU A 103 -2.34 13.03 0.50
N ASP A 104 -1.49 13.39 1.47
CA ASP A 104 -0.36 12.55 1.91
C ASP A 104 -0.53 11.80 3.23
N GLY A 105 -1.55 12.16 4.04
CA GLY A 105 -1.77 11.60 5.38
C GLY A 105 -0.59 11.80 6.35
N LYS A 106 -0.82 11.76 7.66
CA LYS A 106 0.30 11.76 8.62
C LYS A 106 0.96 10.38 8.62
N ILE A 107 2.20 10.29 8.14
CA ILE A 107 3.01 9.08 8.29
C ILE A 107 3.25 8.83 9.79
N LEU A 108 2.83 7.66 10.27
CA LEU A 108 3.04 7.24 11.67
C LEU A 108 4.41 6.60 11.83
N PHE A 109 4.78 5.72 10.91
CA PHE A 109 6.12 5.17 10.78
C PHE A 109 6.36 4.65 9.35
N ASN A 110 7.62 4.57 8.96
CA ASN A 110 8.07 3.91 7.72
C ASN A 110 9.48 3.37 7.93
N VAL A 111 9.61 2.05 8.07
CA VAL A 111 10.86 1.39 8.46
C VAL A 111 11.18 0.22 7.55
N ASN A 112 12.46 0.13 7.19
CA ASN A 112 13.07 -1.04 6.54
C ASN A 112 13.77 -1.86 7.62
N ILE A 113 13.19 -3.01 7.98
CA ILE A 113 13.65 -3.85 9.08
C ILE A 113 14.74 -4.78 8.56
N LYS A 114 15.98 -4.61 9.05
CA LYS A 114 17.05 -5.57 8.81
C LYS A 114 16.68 -6.89 9.51
N GLY A 115 16.42 -7.93 8.71
CA GLY A 115 16.49 -9.30 9.22
C GLY A 115 17.90 -9.58 9.78
N PRO A 116 18.07 -10.52 10.73
CA PRO A 116 19.40 -10.99 11.08
C PRO A 116 20.07 -11.48 9.80
N SER A 117 21.22 -10.90 9.48
CA SER A 117 22.03 -11.32 8.34
C SER A 117 22.31 -12.81 8.49
N VAL A 118 21.66 -13.65 7.69
CA VAL A 118 22.31 -14.91 7.32
C VAL A 118 23.41 -14.44 6.39
N ASP A 119 24.67 -14.52 6.84
CA ASP A 119 25.86 -14.32 6.01
C ASP A 119 25.79 -15.31 4.84
N GLN A 120 25.05 -14.96 3.80
CA GLN A 120 25.22 -15.51 2.48
C GLN A 120 26.36 -14.68 1.90
N GLY A 121 27.56 -15.25 2.00
CA GLY A 121 28.84 -14.62 1.65
C GLY A 121 28.72 -13.56 0.57
N SER A 122 29.31 -12.41 0.85
CA SER A 122 29.31 -11.19 0.03
C SER A 122 29.35 -11.49 -1.48
N LYS A 123 28.19 -11.38 -2.15
CA LYS A 123 28.22 -11.11 -3.58
C LYS A 123 28.57 -9.63 -3.73
N GLN A 124 29.83 -9.37 -4.05
CA GLN A 124 30.24 -8.06 -4.55
C GLN A 124 29.45 -7.78 -5.83
N TYR A 125 28.50 -6.87 -5.76
CA TYR A 125 27.96 -6.24 -6.95
C TYR A 125 28.90 -5.11 -7.36
N PRO A 126 29.30 -5.03 -8.63
CA PRO A 126 30.23 -4.01 -9.08
C PRO A 126 29.66 -2.62 -8.83
N THR A 127 30.51 -1.74 -8.29
CA THR A 127 30.24 -0.36 -7.95
C THR A 127 29.64 0.39 -9.14
N ALA A 128 28.53 1.09 -8.88
CA ALA A 128 27.77 1.83 -9.87
C ALA A 128 28.57 2.99 -10.47
N ALA A 129 29.16 2.77 -11.64
CA ALA A 129 29.51 3.81 -12.58
C ALA A 129 29.21 3.28 -13.98
N ASN A 130 28.25 3.92 -14.67
CA ASN A 130 27.86 3.66 -16.07
C ASN A 130 26.98 2.42 -16.32
N GLN A 131 25.86 2.27 -15.60
CA GLN A 131 24.78 1.41 -16.08
C GLN A 131 23.96 2.13 -17.15
N ASP A 132 24.06 1.59 -18.36
CA ASP A 132 23.51 2.08 -19.63
C ASP A 132 21.98 2.31 -19.56
N PHE A 133 21.49 3.29 -20.31
CA PHE A 133 20.07 3.65 -20.42
C PHE A 133 19.23 2.41 -20.76
N ALA A 134 19.72 1.57 -21.67
CA ALA A 134 19.07 0.33 -22.07
C ALA A 134 18.98 -0.70 -20.93
N THR A 135 19.97 -0.77 -20.03
CA THR A 135 19.94 -1.67 -18.87
C THR A 135 19.01 -1.15 -17.78
N ASN A 136 18.94 0.16 -17.57
CA ASN A 136 17.98 0.76 -16.64
C ASN A 136 16.54 0.66 -17.19
N LEU A 137 16.33 0.82 -18.50
CA LEU A 137 15.07 0.55 -19.18
C LEU A 137 14.68 -0.92 -19.14
N LEU A 138 15.64 -1.84 -19.32
CA LEU A 138 15.38 -3.26 -19.15
C LEU A 138 14.94 -3.54 -17.73
N LYS A 139 15.59 -2.96 -16.71
CA LYS A 139 15.11 -3.09 -15.33
C LYS A 139 13.66 -2.62 -15.22
N PHE A 140 13.32 -1.41 -15.67
CA PHE A 140 11.94 -0.89 -15.64
C PHE A 140 10.92 -1.79 -16.39
N GLY A 141 11.32 -2.41 -17.51
CA GLY A 141 10.46 -3.24 -18.35
C GLY A 141 10.47 -4.74 -18.01
N THR A 142 11.45 -5.25 -17.28
CA THR A 142 11.52 -6.65 -16.85
C THR A 142 10.89 -6.82 -15.48
N GLN A 143 10.45 -8.05 -15.18
CA GLN A 143 9.99 -8.45 -13.86
C GLN A 143 11.01 -8.20 -12.73
N ASP A 144 12.24 -7.80 -13.03
CA ASP A 144 13.35 -7.67 -12.07
C ASP A 144 13.42 -6.32 -11.35
N TYR A 145 12.84 -5.22 -11.88
CA TYR A 145 12.66 -3.99 -11.08
C TYR A 145 11.44 -4.09 -10.16
N TRP A 146 10.47 -4.92 -10.55
CA TRP A 146 9.32 -5.28 -9.74
C TRP A 146 9.65 -6.34 -8.67
N GLN A 147 10.83 -6.97 -8.76
CA GLN A 147 11.40 -7.75 -7.68
C GLN A 147 12.06 -6.81 -6.68
N TYR A 148 11.37 -6.57 -5.57
CA TYR A 148 11.92 -6.21 -4.26
C TYR A 148 13.38 -5.69 -4.27
N ASN A 149 13.58 -4.42 -4.65
CA ASN A 149 14.89 -3.80 -4.57
C ASN A 149 15.02 -3.04 -3.22
N LYS A 150 15.78 -3.63 -2.29
CA LYS A 150 16.07 -3.06 -0.96
C LYS A 150 16.66 -1.63 -1.01
N GLU A 151 17.22 -1.21 -2.14
CA GLU A 151 17.83 0.11 -2.31
C GLU A 151 16.81 1.19 -2.74
N THR A 152 15.61 0.79 -3.17
CA THR A 152 14.58 1.73 -3.65
C THR A 152 13.38 1.87 -2.72
N LEU A 153 13.27 1.03 -1.67
CA LEU A 153 12.22 1.16 -0.67
C LEU A 153 12.36 2.46 0.12
N SER A 154 11.22 3.10 0.36
CA SER A 154 11.14 4.24 1.25
C SER A 154 11.35 3.80 2.72
N GLY A 155 11.81 4.73 3.57
CA GLY A 155 11.91 4.49 5.01
C GLY A 155 13.32 4.26 5.54
N GLU A 156 13.47 4.49 6.85
CA GLU A 156 14.75 4.35 7.54
C GLU A 156 15.12 2.88 7.69
N ARG A 157 16.37 2.51 7.37
CA ARG A 157 16.86 1.15 7.55
C ARG A 157 17.37 0.94 8.98
N VAL A 158 16.67 0.11 9.73
CA VAL A 158 16.87 -0.07 11.17
C VAL A 158 16.94 -1.55 11.55
N ASP A 159 17.49 -1.85 12.72
CA ASP A 159 17.34 -3.19 13.32
C ASP A 159 15.94 -3.36 13.95
N LEU A 160 15.66 -4.59 14.41
CA LEU A 160 14.37 -4.94 14.98
C LEU A 160 14.02 -4.13 16.25
N MET A 161 14.98 -3.90 17.14
CA MET A 161 14.73 -3.16 18.38
C MET A 161 14.41 -1.69 18.09
N ARG A 162 15.15 -1.09 17.14
CA ARG A 162 14.90 0.27 16.70
C ARG A 162 13.57 0.39 15.94
N ALA A 163 13.21 -0.60 15.13
CA ALA A 163 11.88 -0.65 14.48
C ALA A 163 10.75 -0.67 15.52
N VAL A 164 10.87 -1.48 16.57
CA VAL A 164 9.89 -1.52 17.66
C VAL A 164 9.78 -0.16 18.36
N ALA A 165 10.92 0.45 18.70
CA ALA A 165 10.93 1.77 19.34
C ALA A 165 10.24 2.84 18.48
N ILE A 166 10.53 2.90 17.17
CA ILE A 166 9.89 3.85 16.24
C ILE A 166 8.36 3.67 16.23
N ILE A 167 7.88 2.43 16.29
CA ILE A 167 6.44 2.16 16.27
C ILE A 167 5.79 2.52 17.61
N GLN A 168 6.46 2.27 18.74
CA GLN A 168 5.99 2.75 20.04
C GLN A 168 5.93 4.29 20.09
N ASP A 169 6.97 4.97 19.57
CA ASP A 169 7.06 6.42 19.50
C ASP A 169 5.99 7.04 18.57
N SER A 170 5.50 6.29 17.59
CA SER A 170 4.35 6.70 16.76
C SER A 170 3.04 6.83 17.57
N GLY A 171 3.02 6.25 18.77
CA GLY A 171 1.90 6.24 19.69
C GLY A 171 0.76 5.32 19.26
N ILE A 172 1.01 4.37 18.35
CA ILE A 172 0.06 3.30 18.02
C ILE A 172 -0.08 2.37 19.24
N THR A 173 -1.30 1.90 19.47
CA THR A 173 -1.66 1.04 20.59
C THR A 173 -2.62 -0.08 20.15
N CYS A 174 -2.81 -1.06 21.03
CA CYS A 174 -3.82 -2.11 20.84
C CYS A 174 -5.28 -1.60 20.79
N GLN A 175 -5.55 -0.35 21.18
CA GLN A 175 -6.89 0.27 21.10
C GLN A 175 -7.19 0.92 19.74
N ASP A 176 -6.21 0.99 18.85
CA ASP A 176 -6.38 1.57 17.52
C ASP A 176 -7.02 0.56 16.57
N TYR A 177 -7.49 1.06 15.42
CA TYR A 177 -7.99 0.26 14.32
C TYR A 177 -7.05 0.37 13.12
N VAL A 178 -6.74 -0.78 12.52
CA VAL A 178 -5.85 -0.87 11.37
C VAL A 178 -6.63 -1.26 10.12
N VAL A 179 -6.48 -0.48 9.06
CA VAL A 179 -7.06 -0.74 7.75
C VAL A 179 -6.01 -1.38 6.86
N VAL A 180 -6.32 -2.54 6.31
CA VAL A 180 -5.46 -3.28 5.38
C VAL A 180 -6.19 -3.56 4.08
N TRP A 181 -5.48 -3.60 2.96
CA TRP A 181 -6.07 -3.98 1.68
C TRP A 181 -6.32 -5.50 1.56
N HIS A 182 -5.74 -6.33 2.43
CA HIS A 182 -5.74 -7.78 2.25
C HIS A 182 -7.01 -8.49 2.78
N LYS A 183 -7.26 -9.73 2.34
CA LYS A 183 -8.39 -10.59 2.79
C LYS A 183 -8.14 -11.27 4.14
N ASN A 184 -6.93 -11.21 4.65
CA ASN A 184 -6.57 -11.86 5.90
C ASN A 184 -5.78 -10.88 6.76
N TYR A 185 -5.41 -11.34 7.94
CA TYR A 185 -4.69 -10.56 8.94
C TYR A 185 -3.17 -10.66 8.78
N ALA A 186 -2.68 -11.09 7.61
CA ALA A 186 -1.29 -11.51 7.44
C ALA A 186 -0.30 -10.41 7.80
N ASP A 187 -0.56 -9.17 7.38
CA ASP A 187 0.37 -8.06 7.59
C ASP A 187 0.53 -7.77 9.08
N VAL A 188 -0.59 -7.58 9.77
CA VAL A 188 -0.65 -7.30 11.21
C VAL A 188 -0.14 -8.49 12.04
N ARG A 189 -0.44 -9.73 11.63
CA ARG A 189 0.04 -10.95 12.32
C ARG A 189 1.53 -11.18 12.12
N ALA A 190 2.06 -10.97 10.91
CA ALA A 190 3.48 -11.11 10.61
C ALA A 190 4.29 -10.09 11.40
N LEU A 191 3.82 -8.84 11.44
CA LEU A 191 4.48 -7.77 12.20
C LEU A 191 4.44 -8.02 13.72
N ARG A 192 3.28 -8.44 14.27
CA ARG A 192 3.17 -8.86 15.68
C ARG A 192 4.10 -10.03 16.01
N HIS A 193 4.14 -11.06 15.15
CA HIS A 193 5.03 -12.20 15.35
C HIS A 193 6.51 -11.82 15.30
N LEU A 194 6.88 -10.86 14.44
CA LEU A 194 8.23 -10.33 14.41
C LEU A 194 8.57 -9.62 15.73
N PHE A 195 7.67 -8.77 16.24
CA PHE A 195 7.89 -8.01 17.48
C PHE A 195 7.86 -8.87 18.74
N SER A 196 7.09 -9.94 18.77
CA SER A 196 7.08 -10.86 19.92
C SER A 196 8.46 -11.46 20.21
N ARG A 197 9.39 -11.47 19.22
CA ARG A 197 10.78 -11.91 19.40
C ARG A 197 11.64 -10.96 20.25
N THR A 198 11.18 -9.74 20.45
CA THR A 198 11.85 -8.74 21.30
C THR A 198 11.40 -8.80 22.75
N GLY A 199 10.37 -9.61 23.06
CA GLY A 199 9.71 -9.63 24.37
C GLY A 199 8.70 -8.50 24.59
N ILE A 200 8.60 -7.54 23.67
CA ILE A 200 7.65 -6.42 23.74
C ILE A 200 6.29 -6.87 23.17
N GLN A 201 5.23 -6.66 23.94
CA GLN A 201 3.85 -7.06 23.61
C GLN A 201 2.92 -5.84 23.43
N ASP A 202 1.73 -6.10 22.91
CA ASP A 202 0.60 -5.14 22.84
C ASP A 202 0.84 -3.82 22.09
N ILE A 203 1.78 -3.81 21.15
CA ILE A 203 2.11 -2.63 20.33
C ILE A 203 1.08 -2.38 19.23
N LEU A 204 0.55 -3.44 18.63
CA LEU A 204 -0.31 -3.37 17.45
C LEU A 204 -1.74 -3.82 17.77
N PRO A 205 -2.74 -3.32 17.01
CA PRO A 205 -4.13 -3.76 17.15
C PRO A 205 -4.32 -5.29 17.06
N PRO A 206 -5.26 -5.87 17.83
CA PRO A 206 -5.67 -7.25 17.70
C PRO A 206 -6.48 -7.49 16.41
N ASP A 207 -6.75 -8.76 16.07
CA ASP A 207 -7.47 -9.12 14.84
C ASP A 207 -8.87 -8.50 14.76
N ASP A 208 -9.55 -8.34 15.90
CA ASP A 208 -10.90 -7.74 15.98
C ASP A 208 -10.93 -6.25 15.62
N HIS A 209 -9.76 -5.59 15.60
CA HIS A 209 -9.61 -4.19 15.21
C HIS A 209 -9.02 -4.04 13.79
N VAL A 210 -8.88 -5.16 13.06
CA VAL A 210 -8.42 -5.14 11.66
C VAL A 210 -9.62 -4.97 10.74
N ILE A 211 -9.54 -3.97 9.88
CA ILE A 211 -10.50 -3.62 8.85
C ILE A 211 -9.95 -4.10 7.51
N ARG A 212 -10.62 -5.06 6.88
CA ARG A 212 -10.17 -5.74 5.66
C ARG A 212 -10.88 -5.16 4.45
N LEU A 213 -10.28 -4.13 3.89
CA LEU A 213 -10.88 -3.34 2.81
C LEU A 213 -11.11 -4.18 1.55
N ASN A 214 -10.31 -5.22 1.30
CA ASN A 214 -10.53 -6.16 0.19
C ASN A 214 -11.96 -6.70 0.14
N TYR A 215 -12.48 -7.12 1.30
CA TYR A 215 -13.78 -7.78 1.36
C TYR A 215 -14.91 -6.83 1.01
N LEU A 216 -14.82 -5.59 1.48
CA LEU A 216 -15.81 -4.56 1.18
C LEU A 216 -15.91 -4.33 -0.33
N PHE A 217 -14.76 -4.08 -0.98
CA PHE A 217 -14.70 -3.87 -2.43
C PHE A 217 -15.12 -5.12 -3.21
N ARG A 218 -14.59 -6.29 -2.84
CA ARG A 218 -14.89 -7.54 -3.52
C ARG A 218 -16.38 -7.86 -3.53
N HIS A 219 -17.05 -7.69 -2.40
CA HIS A 219 -18.47 -7.99 -2.28
C HIS A 219 -19.34 -6.95 -2.99
N ASN A 220 -19.09 -5.65 -2.81
CA ASN A 220 -19.93 -4.62 -3.43
C ASN A 220 -19.72 -4.49 -4.94
N LEU A 221 -18.54 -4.83 -5.46
CA LEU A 221 -18.25 -4.88 -6.89
C LEU A 221 -18.53 -6.26 -7.51
N ASN A 222 -19.06 -7.22 -6.75
CA ASN A 222 -19.33 -8.58 -7.21
C ASN A 222 -18.12 -9.24 -7.93
N ILE A 223 -16.91 -9.02 -7.44
CA ILE A 223 -15.68 -9.49 -8.12
C ILE A 223 -15.64 -11.02 -8.10
N PRO A 224 -15.59 -11.69 -9.27
CA PRO A 224 -15.59 -13.15 -9.37
C PRO A 224 -14.45 -13.81 -8.58
N LYS A 225 -14.64 -15.04 -8.09
CA LYS A 225 -13.61 -15.77 -7.29
C LYS A 225 -12.25 -15.88 -8.00
N GLY A 226 -12.24 -16.04 -9.33
CA GLY A 226 -11.03 -16.11 -10.14
C GLY A 226 -10.39 -14.77 -10.48
N MET A 227 -11.07 -13.65 -10.23
CA MET A 227 -10.56 -12.31 -10.53
C MET A 227 -9.86 -11.70 -9.31
N MET A 228 -8.68 -11.14 -9.50
CA MET A 228 -7.97 -10.45 -8.42
C MET A 228 -8.69 -9.14 -8.05
N CYS A 229 -8.81 -8.88 -6.75
CA CYS A 229 -9.21 -7.57 -6.22
C CYS A 229 -7.95 -6.92 -5.67
N SER A 230 -7.03 -6.56 -6.58
CA SER A 230 -5.76 -5.94 -6.21
C SER A 230 -5.93 -4.45 -5.96
N LEU A 231 -5.08 -3.91 -5.08
CA LEU A 231 -5.06 -2.49 -4.75
C LEU A 231 -4.74 -1.67 -6.00
N GLU A 232 -3.72 -2.10 -6.74
CA GLU A 232 -3.28 -1.48 -7.99
C GLU A 232 -4.39 -1.37 -9.05
N LEU A 233 -5.13 -2.45 -9.30
CA LEU A 233 -6.21 -2.46 -10.28
C LEU A 233 -7.31 -1.47 -9.88
N LEU A 234 -7.76 -1.54 -8.64
CA LEU A 234 -8.86 -0.71 -8.18
C LEU A 234 -8.45 0.76 -8.05
N PHE A 235 -7.26 1.02 -7.51
CA PHE A 235 -6.74 2.37 -7.36
C PHE A 235 -6.56 3.06 -8.71
N SER A 236 -5.99 2.38 -9.72
CA SER A 236 -5.80 2.96 -11.06
C SER A 236 -7.11 3.30 -11.77
N ILE A 237 -8.19 2.56 -11.50
CA ILE A 237 -9.52 2.83 -12.06
C ILE A 237 -10.22 3.97 -11.30
N VAL A 238 -10.09 4.00 -9.98
CA VAL A 238 -10.74 5.01 -9.14
C VAL A 238 -10.03 6.36 -9.25
N PHE A 239 -8.71 6.37 -9.27
CA PHE A 239 -7.86 7.55 -9.27
C PHE A 239 -6.92 7.58 -10.49
N PRO A 240 -7.46 7.67 -11.72
CA PRO A 240 -6.68 7.48 -12.95
C PRO A 240 -5.62 8.55 -13.21
N LEU A 241 -5.75 9.74 -12.60
CA LEU A 241 -4.80 10.83 -12.73
C LEU A 241 -3.84 10.93 -11.54
N HIS A 242 -4.08 10.16 -10.47
CA HIS A 242 -3.30 10.27 -9.25
C HIS A 242 -1.84 9.79 -9.47
N PRO A 243 -0.82 10.44 -8.88
CA PRO A 243 0.58 10.06 -9.08
C PRO A 243 0.90 8.64 -8.61
N LEU A 244 0.22 8.17 -7.55
CA LEU A 244 0.42 6.83 -6.99
C LEU A 244 -0.28 5.70 -7.75
N ARG A 245 -0.85 5.94 -8.94
CA ARG A 245 -1.67 4.93 -9.64
C ARG A 245 -0.94 3.66 -10.07
N PHE A 246 0.38 3.66 -10.06
CA PHE A 246 1.20 2.54 -10.51
C PHE A 246 1.46 1.53 -9.39
N THR A 247 1.94 0.34 -9.76
CA THR A 247 2.52 -0.59 -8.78
C THR A 247 3.77 0.04 -8.19
N HIS A 248 4.00 -0.15 -6.90
CA HIS A 248 5.19 0.36 -6.23
C HIS A 248 5.91 -0.70 -5.39
N HIS A 249 5.19 -1.71 -4.86
CA HIS A 249 5.77 -2.71 -3.94
C HIS A 249 6.57 -2.03 -2.83
N ASP A 250 5.95 -0.99 -2.26
CA ASP A 250 6.49 -0.16 -1.20
C ASP A 250 5.38 0.06 -0.19
N ALA A 251 5.62 -0.40 1.04
CA ALA A 251 4.61 -0.42 2.09
C ALA A 251 4.03 0.97 2.40
N LEU A 252 4.83 2.05 2.28
CA LEU A 252 4.34 3.40 2.53
C LEU A 252 3.37 3.83 1.42
N ILE A 253 3.74 3.57 0.16
CA ILE A 253 2.89 3.94 -0.97
C ILE A 253 1.59 3.14 -0.95
N ASP A 254 1.64 1.84 -0.66
CA ASP A 254 0.45 1.00 -0.60
C ASP A 254 -0.42 1.30 0.64
N SER A 255 0.20 1.72 1.75
CA SER A 255 -0.54 2.31 2.89
C SER A 255 -1.27 3.60 2.50
N ARG A 256 -0.62 4.53 1.78
CA ARG A 256 -1.26 5.77 1.30
C ARG A 256 -2.43 5.49 0.37
N LYS A 257 -2.26 4.60 -0.60
CA LYS A 257 -3.36 4.15 -1.46
C LYS A 257 -4.50 3.56 -0.63
N THR A 258 -4.19 2.76 0.39
CA THR A 258 -5.20 2.17 1.27
C THR A 258 -5.97 3.23 2.06
N VAL A 259 -5.33 4.31 2.51
CA VAL A 259 -6.02 5.47 3.11
C VAL A 259 -7.04 6.05 2.13
N LEU A 260 -6.61 6.37 0.92
CA LEU A 260 -7.47 6.96 -0.11
C LEU A 260 -8.64 6.05 -0.48
N MET A 261 -8.38 4.76 -0.61
CA MET A 261 -9.42 3.75 -0.88
C MET A 261 -10.40 3.58 0.28
N ALA A 262 -9.95 3.74 1.53
CA ALA A 262 -10.83 3.68 2.70
C ALA A 262 -11.79 4.89 2.74
N LEU A 263 -11.29 6.09 2.45
CA LEU A 263 -12.10 7.30 2.34
C LEU A 263 -13.08 7.22 1.17
N PHE A 264 -12.62 6.70 0.03
CA PHE A 264 -13.48 6.44 -1.13
C PHE A 264 -14.62 5.49 -0.77
N ALA A 265 -14.30 4.38 -0.09
CA ALA A 265 -15.30 3.42 0.37
C ALA A 265 -16.30 4.02 1.37
N GLU A 266 -15.85 4.92 2.26
CA GLU A 266 -16.73 5.62 3.19
C GLU A 266 -17.80 6.43 2.44
N LYS A 267 -17.39 7.21 1.45
CA LYS A 267 -18.31 7.99 0.61
C LYS A 267 -19.30 7.09 -0.13
N LEU A 268 -18.83 5.96 -0.66
CA LEU A 268 -19.68 4.95 -1.30
C LEU A 268 -20.62 4.21 -0.35
N CYS A 269 -20.32 4.13 0.94
CA CYS A 269 -21.26 3.60 1.92
C CYS A 269 -22.31 4.66 2.32
N LYS A 270 -22.01 5.95 2.13
CA LYS A 270 -22.86 7.10 2.47
C LYS A 270 -23.82 7.54 1.37
N GLY A 271 -23.90 6.83 0.24
CA GLY A 271 -24.79 7.22 -0.86
C GLY A 271 -24.13 8.05 -1.95
N GLU A 272 -22.85 8.44 -1.82
CA GLU A 272 -22.23 9.34 -2.78
C GLU A 272 -21.94 8.66 -4.13
N TYR A 273 -22.11 9.40 -5.22
CA TYR A 273 -21.85 8.92 -6.57
C TYR A 273 -20.35 8.89 -6.88
N THR A 274 -19.89 7.81 -7.53
CA THR A 274 -18.49 7.67 -7.96
C THR A 274 -18.01 8.84 -8.82
N THR A 275 -18.86 9.38 -9.69
CA THR A 275 -18.55 10.56 -10.53
C THR A 275 -18.28 11.82 -9.70
N THR A 276 -19.07 12.03 -8.64
CA THR A 276 -18.88 13.14 -7.70
C THR A 276 -17.60 12.95 -6.90
N ILE A 277 -17.31 11.73 -6.44
CA ILE A 277 -16.12 11.45 -5.63
C ILE A 277 -14.82 11.60 -6.44
N ARG A 278 -14.79 11.11 -7.69
CA ARG A 278 -13.62 11.20 -8.59
C ARG A 278 -13.24 12.65 -8.92
N GLY A 279 -14.20 13.58 -8.91
CA GLY A 279 -13.97 14.99 -9.15
C GLY A 279 -13.44 15.78 -7.95
N LEU A 280 -13.41 15.18 -6.75
CA LEU A 280 -13.03 15.86 -5.51
C LEU A 280 -11.53 15.79 -5.20
N GLY A 281 -10.71 15.17 -6.06
CA GLY A 281 -9.26 15.06 -5.82
C GLY A 281 -8.94 14.45 -4.46
N LEU A 282 -9.74 13.47 -4.02
CA LEU A 282 -9.37 12.64 -2.88
C LEU A 282 -8.06 11.91 -3.15
#